data_AF-A0A1M6K379-F1
#
_entry.id   AF-A0A1M6K379-F1
#
_cell.length_a   1.000
_cell.length_b   1.000
_cell.length_c   1.000
_cell.angle_alpha   90.00
_cell.angle_beta   90.00
_cell.angle_gamma   90.00
#
_symmetry.space_group_name_H-M   'P 1'
#
loop_
_entity.id
_entity.type
_entity.pdbx_description
1 polymer ?
#
loop_
_entity_poly.entity_id
_entity_poly.type
_entity_poly.pdbx_seq_one_letter_code
_entity_poly.pdbx_strand_id
1 'polypeptide(L)' 'MSNTPQHCPGFEANKDLKSFTCKCPECGEEMEIFSDEFDKPRTCKKCNKPVDFTQCKADF' A
#
# COMPACT_ATOMS: atom_id res chain seq x y z
N MET A 1 18.50 26.82 -11.77
CA MET A 1 17.25 26.63 -12.52
C MET A 1 16.78 25.20 -12.26
N SER A 2 15.97 25.01 -11.22
CA SER A 2 15.48 23.68 -10.82
C SER A 2 14.11 23.48 -11.48
N ASN A 3 14.11 23.02 -12.73
CA ASN A 3 12.89 22.69 -13.44
C ASN A 3 12.47 21.27 -13.02
N THR A 4 12.01 21.11 -11.79
CA THR A 4 11.21 19.93 -11.44
C THR A 4 9.86 20.17 -12.11
N PRO A 5 9.46 19.38 -13.13
CA PRO A 5 8.19 19.61 -13.79
C PRO A 5 7.07 19.54 -12.76
N GLN A 6 6.38 20.67 -12.51
CA GLN A 6 5.24 20.77 -11.58
C GLN A 6 4.05 19.91 -12.00
N HIS A 7 4.08 19.37 -13.22
CA HIS A 7 3.23 18.29 -13.67
C HIS A 7 4.08 17.03 -13.84
N CYS A 8 3.95 16.08 -12.93
CA CYS A 8 4.16 14.68 -13.28
C CYS A 8 2.85 14.20 -13.95
N PRO A 9 2.75 14.13 -15.29
CA PRO A 9 1.55 13.66 -16.01
C PRO A 9 1.30 12.17 -15.72
N GLY A 10 0.75 11.90 -14.54
CA GLY A 10 0.58 10.56 -13.97
C GLY A 10 0.26 10.59 -12.47
N PHE A 11 0.55 11.69 -11.77
CA PHE A 11 0.14 11.86 -10.37
C PHE A 11 -1.38 11.99 -10.22
N GLU A 12 -2.05 12.58 -11.22
CA GLU A 12 -3.51 12.71 -11.21
C GLU A 12 -4.24 11.37 -11.34
N ALA A 13 -3.63 10.36 -11.98
CA ALA A 13 -4.19 9.01 -12.09
C ALA A 13 -4.08 8.20 -10.78
N ASN A 14 -3.20 8.63 -9.86
CA ASN A 14 -3.02 8.00 -8.55
C ASN A 14 -3.74 8.79 -7.43
N LYS A 15 -4.53 9.82 -7.77
CA LYS A 15 -5.31 10.59 -6.78
C LYS A 15 -6.32 9.73 -6.03
N ASP A 16 -6.80 8.66 -6.66
CA ASP A 16 -7.74 7.70 -6.07
C ASP A 16 -7.05 6.49 -5.44
N LEU A 17 -5.71 6.34 -5.59
CA LEU A 17 -4.96 5.30 -4.91
C LEU A 17 -4.92 5.64 -3.41
N LYS A 18 -5.82 5.04 -2.66
CA LYS A 18 -5.78 5.05 -1.20
C LYS A 18 -4.67 4.11 -0.76
N SER A 19 -3.71 4.62 0.02
CA SER A 19 -2.79 3.81 0.80
C SER A 19 -3.40 3.56 2.19
N PHE A 20 -3.29 2.32 2.66
CA PHE A 20 -3.71 1.90 3.99
C PHE A 20 -2.53 1.23 4.67
N THR A 21 -2.33 1.53 5.95
CA THR A 21 -1.32 0.83 6.76
C THR A 21 -1.97 -0.40 7.39
N CYS A 22 -1.45 -1.58 7.08
CA CYS A 22 -1.85 -2.82 7.74
C CYS A 22 -0.71 -3.43 8.53
N LYS A 23 -1.03 -3.98 9.70
CA LYS A 23 -0.10 -4.81 10.47
C LYS A 23 -0.19 -6.27 10.03
N CYS A 24 0.96 -6.84 9.67
CA CYS A 24 1.06 -8.27 9.41
C CYS A 24 0.59 -9.06 10.65
N PRO A 25 -0.42 -9.93 10.55
CA PRO A 25 -0.91 -10.69 11.70
C PRO A 25 0.12 -11.69 12.24
N GLU A 26 1.10 -12.07 11.43
CA GLU A 26 2.12 -13.07 11.80
C GLU A 26 3.30 -12.48 12.57
N CYS A 27 3.69 -11.23 12.29
CA CYS A 27 4.90 -10.63 12.87
C CYS A 27 4.73 -9.20 13.39
N GLY A 28 3.55 -8.59 13.20
CA GLY A 28 3.24 -7.23 13.63
C GLY A 28 3.86 -6.12 12.78
N GLU A 29 4.47 -6.43 11.63
CA GLU A 29 5.08 -5.43 10.76
C GLU A 29 4.03 -4.50 10.13
N GLU A 30 4.25 -3.20 10.19
CA GLU A 30 3.44 -2.21 9.51
C GLU A 30 3.80 -2.17 8.02
N MET A 31 2.83 -2.46 7.16
CA MET A 31 2.98 -2.51 5.73
C MET A 31 1.98 -1.56 5.09
N GLU A 32 2.45 -0.70 4.21
CA GLU A 32 1.59 0.14 3.39
C GLU A 32 1.09 -0.66 2.19
N ILE A 33 -0.22 -0.68 2.00
CA ILE A 33 -0.91 -1.37 0.91
C ILE A 33 -1.72 -0.34 0.15
N PHE A 34 -1.62 -0.40 -1.16
CA PHE A 34 -2.42 0.42 -2.05
C PHE A 34 -3.71 -0.30 -2.41
N SER A 35 -4.77 0.46 -2.62
CA SER A 35 -6.11 -0.05 -2.91
C SER A 35 -6.18 -0.94 -4.16
N ASP A 36 -5.29 -0.75 -5.14
CA ASP A 36 -5.17 -1.59 -6.35
C ASP A 36 -4.42 -2.93 -6.11
N GLU A 37 -3.81 -3.07 -4.93
CA GLU A 37 -3.10 -4.27 -4.50
C GLU A 37 -3.83 -5.02 -3.37
N PHE A 38 -4.97 -4.52 -2.89
CA PHE A 38 -5.71 -5.11 -1.78
C PHE A 38 -6.20 -6.55 -2.08
N ASP A 39 -6.67 -6.80 -3.30
CA ASP A 39 -7.13 -8.12 -3.76
C ASP A 39 -5.99 -9.07 -4.18
N LYS A 40 -4.74 -8.59 -4.17
CA LYS A 40 -3.59 -9.41 -4.59
C LYS A 40 -2.96 -10.08 -3.37
N PRO A 41 -2.72 -11.41 -3.40
CA PRO A 41 -1.96 -12.07 -2.35
C PRO A 41 -0.54 -11.52 -2.33
N ARG A 42 -0.07 -11.00 -1.19
CA ARG A 42 1.33 -10.61 -1.00
C ARG A 42 1.91 -11.30 0.20
N THR A 43 3.21 -11.50 0.15
CA THR A 43 4.00 -12.05 1.24
C THR A 43 4.60 -10.90 2.06
N CYS A 44 4.55 -11.00 3.38
CA CYS A 44 5.21 -10.04 4.25
C CYS A 44 6.71 -10.07 3.98
N LYS A 45 7.33 -8.90 3.72
CA LYS A 45 8.77 -8.82 3.47
C LYS A 45 9.61 -9.19 4.70
N LYS A 46 9.07 -9.08 5.91
CA LYS A 46 9.76 -9.39 7.17
C LYS A 46 9.76 -10.88 7.48
N CYS A 47 8.58 -11.50 7.52
CA CYS A 47 8.44 -12.90 7.93
C CYS A 47 8.27 -13.87 6.76
N ASN A 48 8.19 -13.38 5.52
CA ASN A 48 7.99 -14.18 4.30
C ASN A 48 6.74 -15.07 4.33
N LYS A 49 5.74 -14.71 5.13
CA LYS A 49 4.45 -15.40 5.19
C LYS A 49 3.39 -14.69 4.35
N PRO A 50 2.45 -15.42 3.73
CA PRO A 50 1.32 -14.82 3.04
C PRO A 50 0.52 -13.95 4.01
N VAL A 51 0.25 -12.71 3.62
CA VAL A 51 -0.56 -11.78 4.41
C VAL A 51 -1.91 -11.68 3.76
N ASP A 52 -2.92 -11.95 4.57
CA ASP A 52 -4.30 -11.74 4.20
C ASP A 52 -4.68 -10.30 4.53
N PHE A 53 -4.73 -9.45 3.49
CA PHE A 53 -5.05 -8.05 3.65
C PHE A 53 -6.55 -7.79 3.84
N THR A 54 -7.41 -8.79 3.60
CA THR A 54 -8.84 -8.67 3.86
C THR A 54 -9.14 -8.59 5.36
N GLN A 55 -8.21 -9.07 6.19
CA GLN A 55 -8.26 -8.95 7.66
C GLN A 55 -7.79 -7.59 8.17
N CYS A 56 -7.15 -6.79 7.32
CA CYS A 56 -6.75 -5.43 7.67
C CYS A 56 -8.00 -4.55 7.73
N LYS A 57 -8.31 -4.04 8.91
CA LYS A 57 -9.31 -2.98 9.04
C LYS A 57 -8.69 -1.70 8.49
N ALA A 58 -9.15 -1.28 7.32
CA ALA A 58 -9.02 0.11 6.94
C ALA A 58 -9.83 0.93 7.95
N ASP A 59 -9.15 1.71 8.77
CA ASP A 59 -9.80 2.68 9.67
C ASP A 59 -10.36 3.78 8.75
N PHE A 60 -11.68 3.85 8.63
CA PHE A 60 -12.41 4.86 7.85
C PHE A 60 -13.06 5.86 8.79
#